data_AF-B2WLQ1-F1
#
_entry.id   AF-B2WLQ1-F1
#
_cell.length_a   1.000
_cell.length_b   1.000
_cell.length_c   1.000
_cell.angle_alpha   90.00
_cell.angle_beta   90.00
_cell.angle_gamma   90.00
#
_symmetry.space_group_name_H-M   'P 1'
#
loop_
_entity.id
_entity.type
_entity.pdbx_description
1 polymer ?
#
loop_
_entity_poly.entity_id
_entity_poly.type
_entity_poly.pdbx_seq_one_letter_code
_entity_poly.pdbx_strand_id
1 'polypeptide(L)'
;MSSHTLFFYGTLMAPPVLHRVIWGSPTPPTAAHATLLHIRPAILHAHRRHRVKGADYPAVVPTAEEPTSSVRGTLVTGLTDGDIWRLDIFEGDEYSREKVRVRVLVDEDKEGGTGIPGVGVRGEGTEGEEVDAETYIWTAGAHRLEPKEWDFNEFVKEKMERWVGGGVGERDAGFDDVDNATSASRNDPTGGRGANGDISRQLAQQGRGDEEKILKSAV
;
A
#
# COMPACT_ATOMS: atom_id res chain seq x y z
N MET A 1 21.64 4.72 6.48
CA MET A 1 20.32 4.08 6.36
C MET A 1 20.16 3.70 4.90
N SER A 2 19.83 2.45 4.62
CA SER A 2 19.60 2.02 3.24
C SER A 2 18.30 2.65 2.74
N SER A 3 18.29 3.12 1.50
CA SER A 3 17.09 3.62 0.83
C SER A 3 16.58 2.52 -0.09
N HIS A 4 15.29 2.23 0.01
CA HIS A 4 14.61 1.18 -0.73
C HIS A 4 13.65 1.77 -1.75
N THR A 5 13.40 0.97 -2.79
CA THR A 5 12.54 1.32 -3.92
C THR A 5 11.52 0.21 -4.11
N LEU A 6 10.24 0.50 -3.86
CA LEU A 6 9.16 -0.48 -3.98
C LEU A 6 8.15 -0.07 -5.04
N PHE A 7 7.57 -1.06 -5.72
CA PHE A 7 6.45 -0.92 -6.62
C PHE A 7 5.18 -1.42 -5.94
N PHE A 8 4.16 -0.57 -5.84
CA PHE A 8 2.84 -0.89 -5.31
C PHE A 8 1.80 -0.91 -6.41
N TYR A 9 0.88 -1.87 -6.34
CA TYR A 9 -0.14 -2.11 -7.36
C TYR A 9 -1.56 -2.25 -6.80
N GLY A 10 -1.71 -2.05 -5.48
CA GLY A 10 -2.96 -2.25 -4.75
C GLY A 10 -3.30 -1.12 -3.80
N THR A 11 -3.71 -1.45 -2.58
CA THR A 11 -4.20 -0.46 -1.61
C THR A 11 -3.14 0.55 -1.19
N LEU A 12 -1.86 0.15 -1.16
CA LEU A 12 -0.72 1.03 -0.89
C LEU A 12 -0.44 2.06 -2.01
N MET A 13 -1.08 1.95 -3.18
CA MET A 13 -1.05 3.04 -4.17
C MET A 13 -1.75 4.30 -3.66
N ALA A 14 -2.65 4.17 -2.67
CA ALA A 14 -3.26 5.31 -2.00
C ALA A 14 -2.29 5.89 -0.94
N PRO A 15 -1.81 7.14 -1.09
CA PRO A 15 -0.89 7.73 -0.13
C PRO A 15 -1.37 7.69 1.32
N PRO A 16 -2.67 7.93 1.64
CA PRO A 16 -3.16 7.81 3.01
C PRO A 16 -2.98 6.43 3.64
N VAL A 17 -3.13 5.36 2.85
CA VAL A 17 -2.92 3.98 3.35
C VAL A 17 -1.44 3.74 3.58
N LEU A 18 -0.58 4.12 2.61
CA LEU A 18 0.87 4.00 2.74
C LEU A 18 1.39 4.74 3.98
N HIS A 19 1.04 6.01 4.14
CA HIS A 19 1.45 6.84 5.28
C HIS A 19 1.04 6.23 6.61
N ARG A 20 -0.19 5.69 6.70
CA ARG A 20 -0.66 5.04 7.92
C ARG A 20 0.19 3.83 8.28
N VAL A 21 0.60 3.04 7.30
CA VAL A 21 1.44 1.87 7.53
C VAL A 21 2.83 2.27 8.00
N ILE A 22 3.48 3.20 7.32
CA ILE A 22 4.90 3.53 7.58
C ILE A 22 5.09 4.54 8.73
N TRP A 23 4.13 5.44 8.95
CA TRP A 23 4.21 6.52 9.95
C TRP A 23 3.15 6.43 11.05
N GLY A 24 2.20 5.49 10.96
CA GLY A 24 1.11 5.37 11.94
C GLY A 24 0.02 6.44 11.79
N SER A 25 0.09 7.30 10.77
CA SER A 25 -0.87 8.37 10.50
C SER A 25 -1.19 8.44 9.01
N PRO A 26 -2.45 8.68 8.59
CA PRO A 26 -2.80 8.82 7.17
C PRO A 26 -2.19 10.06 6.51
N THR A 27 -1.66 10.99 7.29
CA THR A 27 -0.95 12.18 6.83
C THR A 27 0.51 12.16 7.27
N PRO A 28 1.42 12.77 6.49
CA PRO A 28 2.82 12.92 6.90
C PRO A 28 2.94 13.59 8.28
N PRO A 29 3.73 13.04 9.23
CA PRO A 29 3.89 13.64 10.55
C PRO A 29 4.48 15.05 10.51
N THR A 30 5.35 15.32 9.53
CA THR A 30 5.94 16.63 9.28
C THR A 30 6.06 16.90 7.78
N ALA A 31 6.22 18.17 7.41
CA ALA A 31 6.47 18.56 6.01
C ALA A 31 7.74 17.89 5.44
N ALA A 32 8.75 17.65 6.27
CA ALA A 32 9.96 16.94 5.85
C ALA A 32 9.68 15.47 5.50
N HIS A 33 8.77 14.79 6.22
CA HIS A 33 8.37 13.42 5.88
C HIS A 33 7.70 13.35 4.51
N ALA A 34 6.90 14.37 4.16
CA ALA A 34 6.25 14.45 2.85
C ALA A 34 7.26 14.54 1.69
N THR A 35 8.49 15.02 1.94
CA THR A 35 9.56 15.11 0.93
C THR A 35 10.48 13.90 0.89
N LEU A 36 10.37 12.96 1.84
CA LEU A 36 11.22 11.76 1.85
C LEU A 36 10.83 10.78 0.73
N LEU A 37 9.53 10.66 0.46
CA LEU A 37 9.01 9.71 -0.51
C LEU A 37 8.85 10.36 -1.88
N HIS A 38 9.41 9.71 -2.91
CA HIS A 38 9.16 10.10 -4.28
C HIS A 38 8.26 9.04 -4.93
N ILE A 39 7.02 9.44 -5.20
CA ILE A 39 5.97 8.56 -5.76
C ILE A 39 5.82 8.90 -7.24
N ARG A 40 6.04 7.91 -8.12
CA ARG A 40 5.94 8.05 -9.57
C ARG A 40 5.04 6.96 -10.15
N PRO A 41 4.20 7.24 -11.15
CA PRO A 41 3.47 6.18 -11.83
C PRO A 41 4.46 5.24 -12.55
N ALA A 42 4.18 3.94 -12.52
CA ALA A 42 5.02 2.93 -13.16
C ALA A 42 4.19 1.75 -13.64
N ILE A 43 4.79 0.92 -14.50
CA ILE A 43 4.20 -0.29 -15.05
C ILE A 43 5.13 -1.49 -14.85
N LEU A 44 4.54 -2.61 -14.44
CA LEU A 44 5.21 -3.90 -14.27
C LEU A 44 4.72 -4.86 -15.36
N HIS A 45 5.61 -5.30 -16.24
CA HIS A 45 5.31 -6.24 -17.34
C HIS A 45 5.34 -7.69 -16.90
N ALA A 46 4.75 -8.58 -17.69
CA ALA A 46 4.67 -10.04 -17.45
C ALA A 46 4.02 -10.43 -16.11
N HIS A 47 3.12 -9.59 -15.61
CA HIS A 47 2.38 -9.79 -14.36
C HIS A 47 0.89 -9.49 -14.58
N ARG A 48 0.03 -10.09 -13.75
CA ARG A 48 -1.41 -9.83 -13.76
C ARG A 48 -1.92 -9.52 -12.36
N ARG A 49 -2.80 -8.52 -12.27
CA ARG A 49 -3.53 -8.16 -11.07
C ARG A 49 -4.89 -8.83 -11.02
N HIS A 50 -5.23 -9.39 -9.87
CA HIS A 50 -6.46 -10.13 -9.60
C HIS A 50 -7.18 -9.57 -8.39
N ARG A 51 -8.50 -9.69 -8.34
CA ARG A 51 -9.26 -9.57 -7.08
C ARG A 51 -9.01 -10.80 -6.22
N VAL A 52 -8.84 -10.58 -4.92
CA VAL A 52 -8.85 -11.65 -3.92
C VAL A 52 -10.30 -11.85 -3.46
N LYS A 53 -10.76 -13.10 -3.41
CA LYS A 53 -12.13 -13.47 -3.04
C LYS A 53 -12.48 -12.93 -1.66
N GLY A 54 -13.57 -12.17 -1.59
CA GLY A 54 -14.09 -11.60 -0.34
C GLY A 54 -13.24 -10.48 0.25
N ALA A 55 -12.23 -9.99 -0.46
CA ALA A 55 -11.28 -9.00 0.03
C ALA A 55 -11.31 -7.70 -0.79
N ASP A 56 -10.91 -6.62 -0.13
CA ASP A 56 -10.81 -5.27 -0.67
C ASP A 56 -9.46 -4.98 -1.33
N TYR A 57 -8.50 -5.89 -1.21
CA TYR A 57 -7.15 -5.77 -1.73
C TYR A 57 -6.89 -6.71 -2.93
N PRO A 58 -5.98 -6.34 -3.84
CA PRO A 58 -5.62 -7.18 -4.98
C PRO A 58 -4.45 -8.10 -4.71
N ALA A 59 -4.32 -9.12 -5.56
CA ALA A 59 -3.12 -9.94 -5.69
C ALA A 59 -2.45 -9.69 -7.04
N VAL A 60 -1.11 -9.72 -7.08
CA VAL A 60 -0.36 -9.81 -8.34
C VAL A 60 0.38 -11.13 -8.40
N VAL A 61 0.30 -11.78 -9.57
CA VAL A 61 1.03 -13.00 -9.88
C VAL A 61 1.79 -12.85 -11.20
N PRO A 62 2.98 -13.46 -11.35
CA PRO A 62 3.67 -13.54 -12.64
C PRO A 62 2.83 -14.32 -13.65
N THR A 63 2.88 -13.91 -14.92
CA THR A 63 2.23 -14.63 -16.02
C THR A 63 3.23 -14.89 -17.14
N ALA A 64 3.58 -16.17 -17.32
CA ALA A 64 4.45 -16.60 -18.42
C ALA A 64 3.67 -16.77 -19.73
N GLU A 65 2.36 -17.00 -19.66
CA GLU A 65 1.51 -17.29 -20.82
C GLU A 65 1.04 -16.02 -21.55
N GLU A 66 1.03 -14.88 -20.85
CA GLU A 66 0.57 -13.60 -21.39
C GLU A 66 1.66 -12.51 -21.22
N PRO A 67 2.72 -12.53 -22.05
CA PRO A 67 3.86 -11.62 -21.91
C PRO A 67 3.50 -10.15 -22.14
N THR A 68 2.37 -9.88 -22.81
CA THR A 68 1.82 -8.53 -23.00
C THR A 68 0.99 -8.06 -21.79
N SER A 69 0.77 -8.91 -20.79
CA SER A 69 0.09 -8.53 -19.56
C SER A 69 0.99 -7.61 -18.75
N SER A 70 0.39 -6.55 -18.23
CA SER A 70 1.09 -5.57 -17.42
C SER A 70 0.20 -5.04 -16.31
N VAL A 71 0.82 -4.58 -15.24
CA VAL A 71 0.16 -4.02 -14.06
C VAL A 71 0.61 -2.59 -13.88
N ARG A 72 -0.33 -1.65 -13.95
CA ARG A 72 -0.07 -0.25 -13.62
C ARG A 72 -0.15 -0.05 -12.11
N GLY A 73 0.85 0.67 -11.58
CA GLY A 73 1.00 0.96 -10.16
C GLY A 73 1.81 2.22 -9.90
N THR A 74 2.37 2.31 -8.71
CA THR A 74 3.21 3.42 -8.25
C THR A 74 4.56 2.90 -7.79
N LEU A 75 5.64 3.50 -8.30
CA LEU A 75 7.00 3.33 -7.82
C LEU A 75 7.25 4.34 -6.71
N VAL A 76 7.69 3.87 -5.55
CA VAL A 76 8.00 4.68 -4.37
C VAL A 76 9.46 4.48 -4.00
N THR A 77 10.23 5.57 -3.99
CA THR A 77 11.62 5.58 -3.51
C THR A 77 11.73 6.40 -2.22
N GLY A 78 12.82 6.18 -1.47
CA GLY A 78 13.07 6.89 -0.21
C GLY A 78 12.54 6.15 1.02
N LEU A 79 12.17 4.89 0.88
CA LEU A 79 11.74 4.03 1.99
C LEU A 79 12.95 3.60 2.83
N THR A 80 12.85 3.72 4.13
CA THR A 80 13.88 3.30 5.09
C THR A 80 13.70 1.83 5.48
N ASP A 81 14.73 1.22 6.09
CA ASP A 81 14.63 -0.13 6.65
C ASP A 81 13.45 -0.28 7.64
N GLY A 82 13.13 0.78 8.38
CA GLY A 82 11.99 0.80 9.31
C GLY A 82 10.63 0.87 8.61
N ASP A 83 10.55 1.50 7.43
CA ASP A 83 9.33 1.52 6.61
C ASP A 83 9.11 0.15 5.99
N ILE A 84 10.18 -0.46 5.47
CA ILE A 84 10.17 -1.80 4.91
C ILE A 84 9.66 -2.83 5.91
N TRP A 85 10.20 -2.80 7.13
CA TRP A 85 9.77 -3.73 8.16
C TRP A 85 8.28 -3.60 8.51
N ARG A 86 7.73 -2.38 8.53
CA ARG A 86 6.28 -2.15 8.73
C ARG A 86 5.46 -2.67 7.54
N LEU A 87 5.97 -2.49 6.31
CA LEU A 87 5.31 -2.99 5.11
C LEU A 87 5.29 -4.52 5.07
N ASP A 88 6.38 -5.19 5.45
CA ASP A 88 6.42 -6.65 5.52
C ASP A 88 5.37 -7.19 6.50
N ILE A 89 5.20 -6.56 7.67
CA ILE A 89 4.14 -6.91 8.63
C ILE A 89 2.75 -6.65 8.04
N PHE A 90 2.58 -5.53 7.34
CA PHE A 90 1.32 -5.16 6.73
C PHE A 90 0.86 -6.15 5.66
N GLU A 91 1.79 -6.62 4.83
CA GLU A 91 1.51 -7.58 3.77
C GLU A 91 1.33 -9.01 4.31
N GLY A 92 1.91 -9.32 5.46
CA GLY A 92 1.68 -10.57 6.17
C GLY A 92 2.27 -11.78 5.44
N ASP A 93 1.69 -12.96 5.67
CA ASP A 93 2.11 -14.23 5.06
C ASP A 93 1.48 -14.49 3.69
N GLU A 94 0.55 -13.64 3.26
CA GLU A 94 -0.17 -13.80 1.99
C GLU A 94 0.67 -13.40 0.78
N TYR A 95 1.72 -12.61 1.01
CA TYR A 95 2.63 -12.09 -0.01
C TYR A 95 4.09 -12.33 0.36
N SER A 96 4.93 -12.45 -0.65
CA SER A 96 6.40 -12.48 -0.52
C SER A 96 6.99 -11.28 -1.22
N ARG A 97 7.96 -10.61 -0.61
CA ARG A 97 8.67 -9.50 -1.24
C ARG A 97 9.72 -10.03 -2.22
N GLU A 98 9.60 -9.65 -3.48
CA GLU A 98 10.46 -10.10 -4.58
C GLU A 98 11.02 -8.92 -5.38
N LYS A 99 12.18 -9.14 -6.00
CA LYS A 99 12.82 -8.15 -6.87
C LYS A 99 12.20 -8.18 -8.26
N VAL A 100 11.88 -7.01 -8.80
CA VAL A 100 11.27 -6.82 -10.11
C VAL A 100 11.90 -5.65 -10.85
N ARG A 101 11.66 -5.58 -12.16
CA ARG A 101 11.98 -4.42 -12.99
C ARG A 101 10.69 -3.76 -13.46
N VAL A 102 10.57 -2.47 -13.23
CA VAL A 102 9.41 -1.67 -13.60
C VAL A 102 9.81 -0.52 -14.49
N ARG A 103 8.88 -0.06 -15.33
CA ARG A 103 9.10 1.12 -16.19
C ARG A 103 8.34 2.30 -15.64
N VAL A 104 9.03 3.41 -15.42
CA VAL A 104 8.43 4.65 -14.95
C VAL A 104 7.59 5.23 -16.09
N LEU A 105 6.35 5.59 -15.81
CA LEU A 105 5.49 6.25 -16.79
C LEU A 105 5.80 7.75 -16.75
N VAL A 106 6.11 8.33 -17.91
CA VAL A 106 6.27 9.78 -18.07
C VAL A 106 5.05 10.34 -18.79
N ASP A 107 4.47 11.39 -18.23
CA ASP A 107 3.48 12.17 -18.95
C ASP A 107 4.24 13.13 -19.88
N GLU A 108 4.07 12.99 -21.20
CA GLU A 108 4.78 13.83 -22.18
C GLU A 108 4.34 15.31 -22.16
N ASP A 109 3.31 15.66 -21.38
CA ASP A 109 2.85 17.04 -21.23
C ASP A 109 2.35 17.30 -19.79
N LYS A 110 3.15 18.02 -18.98
CA LYS A 110 2.72 19.00 -17.95
C LYS A 110 3.89 19.56 -17.15
N GLU A 111 4.49 20.64 -17.65
CA GLU A 111 4.85 21.75 -16.78
C GLU A 111 3.54 22.31 -16.17
N GLY A 112 3.33 22.12 -14.85
CA GLY A 112 2.40 22.96 -14.07
C GLY A 112 0.95 22.51 -13.88
N GLY A 113 0.67 21.28 -13.42
CA GLY A 113 -0.68 20.83 -13.07
C GLY A 113 -0.86 20.42 -11.60
N THR A 114 -1.77 21.09 -10.89
CA THR A 114 -2.20 20.87 -9.49
C THR A 114 -2.98 19.57 -9.23
N GLY A 115 -2.64 18.47 -9.92
CA GLY A 115 -3.24 17.16 -9.72
C GLY A 115 -2.60 16.41 -8.55
N ILE A 116 -3.38 15.57 -7.87
CA ILE A 116 -2.86 14.63 -6.86
C ILE A 116 -1.85 13.70 -7.58
N PRO A 117 -0.58 13.64 -7.16
CA PRO A 117 0.39 12.72 -7.76
C PRO A 117 -0.13 11.28 -7.60
N GLY A 118 -0.27 10.57 -8.72
CA GLY A 118 -0.75 9.18 -8.76
C GLY A 118 -2.18 8.96 -9.27
N VAL A 119 -2.96 10.02 -9.55
CA VAL A 119 -4.32 9.90 -10.12
C VAL A 119 -4.38 10.47 -11.55
N GLY A 120 -3.49 9.98 -12.41
CA GLY A 120 -3.58 10.16 -13.86
C GLY A 120 -4.52 9.13 -14.47
N VAL A 121 -5.81 9.43 -14.51
CA VAL A 121 -6.83 8.62 -15.21
C VAL A 121 -6.78 8.96 -16.70
N ARG A 122 -6.52 7.94 -17.53
CA ARG A 122 -6.54 7.93 -19.02
C ARG A 122 -5.44 8.74 -19.71
N GLY A 123 -4.26 8.13 -19.75
CA GLY A 123 -3.22 8.41 -20.73
C GLY A 123 -2.30 7.20 -20.79
N GLU A 124 -2.00 6.71 -21.99
CA GLU A 124 -0.85 5.85 -22.27
C GLU A 124 0.39 6.72 -22.01
N GLY A 125 0.76 6.89 -20.74
CA GLY A 125 2.01 7.55 -20.40
C GLY A 125 3.14 6.78 -21.07
N THR A 126 4.05 7.48 -21.73
CA THR A 126 5.17 6.84 -22.42
C THR A 126 6.00 6.09 -21.39
N GLU A 127 6.35 4.84 -21.69
CA GLU A 127 7.27 4.08 -20.84
C GLU A 127 8.65 4.69 -20.91
N GLY A 128 9.10 5.26 -19.79
CA GLY A 128 10.41 5.87 -19.63
C GLY A 128 11.45 4.86 -19.16
N GLU A 129 12.24 5.28 -18.17
CA GLU A 129 13.33 4.47 -17.62
C GLU A 129 12.85 3.17 -16.95
N GLU A 130 13.66 2.13 -17.07
CA GLU A 130 13.49 0.87 -16.35
C GLU A 130 14.28 0.92 -15.04
N VAL A 131 13.64 0.56 -13.93
CA VAL A 131 14.17 0.70 -12.57
C VAL A 131 14.05 -0.63 -11.83
N ASP A 132 15.12 -1.05 -11.17
CA ASP A 132 15.10 -2.16 -10.21
C ASP A 132 14.33 -1.75 -8.95
N ALA A 133 13.33 -2.56 -8.59
CA ALA A 133 12.47 -2.32 -7.45
C ALA A 133 12.14 -3.64 -6.74
N GLU A 134 11.50 -3.54 -5.59
CA GLU A 134 10.88 -4.68 -4.91
C GLU A 134 9.36 -4.57 -4.97
N THR A 135 8.65 -5.68 -4.99
CA THR A 135 7.19 -5.70 -4.92
C THR A 135 6.71 -6.92 -4.14
N TYR A 136 5.47 -6.88 -3.67
CA TYR A 136 4.88 -8.01 -2.97
C TYR A 136 4.20 -8.93 -3.98
N ILE A 137 4.54 -10.21 -4.05
CA ILE A 137 3.94 -11.18 -4.96
C ILE A 137 3.04 -12.11 -4.17
N TRP A 138 1.84 -12.39 -4.69
CA TRP A 138 0.85 -13.24 -4.02
C TRP A 138 1.33 -14.69 -3.94
N THR A 139 1.33 -15.26 -2.73
CA THR A 139 1.75 -16.65 -2.49
C THR A 139 0.67 -17.51 -1.80
N ALA A 140 -0.43 -16.93 -1.31
CA ALA A 140 -1.51 -17.64 -0.62
C ALA A 140 -2.45 -18.48 -1.54
N GLY A 141 -1.99 -18.83 -2.75
CA GLY A 141 -2.62 -19.78 -3.65
C GLY A 141 -3.67 -19.21 -4.60
N ALA A 142 -3.71 -19.74 -5.82
CA ALA A 142 -4.59 -19.25 -6.89
C ALA A 142 -6.09 -19.49 -6.63
N HIS A 143 -6.44 -20.45 -5.76
CA HIS A 143 -7.83 -20.77 -5.42
C HIS A 143 -8.58 -19.60 -4.74
N ARG A 144 -7.85 -18.64 -4.16
CA ARG A 144 -8.38 -17.42 -3.55
C ARG A 144 -8.52 -16.26 -4.55
N LEU A 145 -8.05 -16.43 -5.78
CA LEU A 145 -8.08 -15.39 -6.79
C LEU A 145 -9.32 -15.50 -7.67
N GLU A 146 -9.83 -14.35 -8.08
CA GLU A 146 -10.86 -14.23 -9.10
C GLU A 146 -10.20 -13.92 -10.46
N PRO A 147 -10.82 -14.33 -11.58
CA PRO A 147 -10.32 -13.98 -12.91
C PRO A 147 -10.50 -12.49 -13.24
N LYS A 148 -11.23 -11.74 -12.41
CA LYS A 148 -11.52 -10.32 -12.61
C LYS A 148 -10.37 -9.46 -12.10
N GLU A 149 -10.03 -8.41 -12.84
CA GLU A 149 -9.08 -7.40 -12.39
C GLU A 149 -9.67 -6.56 -11.25
N TRP A 150 -8.81 -6.18 -10.31
CA TRP A 150 -9.14 -5.26 -9.24
C TRP A 150 -9.07 -3.81 -9.71
N ASP A 151 -10.05 -2.99 -9.29
CA ASP A 151 -10.19 -1.60 -9.73
C ASP A 151 -9.80 -0.64 -8.60
N PHE A 152 -8.76 0.15 -8.86
CA PHE A 152 -8.25 1.14 -7.91
C PHE A 152 -9.23 2.28 -7.65
N ASN A 153 -9.98 2.74 -8.66
CA ASN A 153 -10.94 3.83 -8.49
C ASN A 153 -12.14 3.38 -7.65
N GLU A 154 -12.61 2.14 -7.87
CA GLU A 154 -13.63 1.50 -7.03
C GLU A 154 -13.16 1.47 -5.57
N PHE A 155 -11.91 1.05 -5.33
CA PHE A 155 -11.33 1.03 -3.98
C PHE A 155 -11.29 2.41 -3.32
N VAL A 156 -10.75 3.42 -4.01
CA VAL A 156 -10.65 4.78 -3.46
C VAL A 156 -12.03 5.34 -3.13
N LYS A 157 -13.02 5.10 -3.99
CA LYS A 157 -14.37 5.65 -3.83
C LYS A 157 -15.17 4.95 -2.74
N GLU A 158 -15.09 3.62 -2.64
CA GLU A 158 -16.05 2.82 -1.87
C GLU A 158 -15.45 2.22 -0.59
N LYS A 159 -14.12 2.10 -0.52
CA LYS A 159 -13.46 1.28 0.50
C LYS A 159 -12.45 2.06 1.35
N MET A 160 -11.97 3.21 0.87
CA MET A 160 -10.90 3.99 1.52
C MET A 160 -11.16 4.27 3.00
N GLU A 161 -12.37 4.68 3.38
CA GLU A 161 -12.72 5.06 4.75
C GLU A 161 -12.40 3.97 5.79
N ARG A 162 -12.70 2.70 5.46
CA ARG A 162 -12.39 1.55 6.33
C ARG A 162 -10.88 1.33 6.50
N TRP A 163 -10.10 1.69 5.48
CA TRP A 163 -8.65 1.49 5.46
C TRP A 163 -7.89 2.58 6.21
N VAL A 164 -8.36 3.84 6.16
CA VAL A 164 -7.68 4.96 6.82
C VAL A 164 -8.24 5.31 8.20
N GLY A 165 -9.48 4.89 8.49
CA GLY A 165 -10.23 5.33 9.66
C GLY A 165 -10.87 6.69 9.38
N GLY A 166 -12.15 6.85 9.75
CA GLY A 166 -12.87 8.08 9.50
C GLY A 166 -12.17 9.28 10.15
N GLY A 167 -11.75 10.24 9.32
CA GLY A 167 -11.51 11.63 9.68
C GLY A 167 -10.39 11.93 10.68
N VAL A 168 -9.46 12.80 10.26
CA VAL A 168 -8.68 13.64 11.16
C VAL A 168 -9.67 14.56 11.90
N GLY A 169 -10.13 14.14 13.09
CA GLY A 169 -11.05 14.90 13.92
C GLY A 169 -11.58 14.02 15.05
N GLU A 170 -11.19 14.34 16.27
CA GLU A 170 -11.69 13.76 17.52
C GLU A 170 -11.25 12.32 17.82
N ARG A 171 -10.10 12.24 18.50
CA ARG A 171 -9.94 11.25 19.56
C ARG A 171 -11.00 11.55 20.63
N ASP A 172 -12.19 10.98 20.49
CA ASP A 172 -13.02 10.70 21.66
C ASP A 172 -12.98 9.19 21.88
N ALA A 173 -12.10 8.77 22.78
CA ALA A 173 -12.06 7.42 23.29
C ALA A 173 -13.30 7.25 24.20
N GLY A 174 -14.46 7.07 23.57
CA GLY A 174 -15.74 7.01 24.26
C GLY A 174 -16.75 6.18 23.47
N PHE A 175 -16.96 4.93 23.92
CA PHE A 175 -18.20 4.18 23.76
C PHE A 175 -18.57 3.47 22.44
N ASP A 176 -17.65 3.25 21.49
CA ASP A 176 -17.91 2.32 20.35
C ASP A 176 -17.27 0.93 20.51
N ASP A 177 -16.58 0.68 21.63
CA ASP A 177 -15.70 -0.48 21.86
C ASP A 177 -16.43 -1.81 22.17
N VAL A 178 -17.76 -1.86 22.14
CA VAL A 178 -18.52 -3.09 22.46
C VAL A 178 -19.37 -3.65 21.31
N ASP A 179 -19.81 -2.84 20.35
CA ASP A 179 -20.66 -3.34 19.26
C ASP A 179 -19.89 -3.73 17.98
N ASN A 180 -18.72 -3.11 17.73
CA ASN A 180 -17.90 -3.41 16.55
C ASN A 180 -17.05 -4.70 16.70
N ALA A 181 -16.76 -5.11 17.93
CA ALA A 181 -16.01 -6.34 18.19
C ALA A 181 -16.76 -7.62 17.78
N THR A 182 -18.09 -7.58 17.75
CA THR A 182 -18.94 -8.75 17.49
C THR A 182 -19.29 -8.96 16.02
N SER A 183 -19.20 -7.94 15.17
CA SER A 183 -19.51 -8.01 13.73
C SER A 183 -18.27 -8.24 12.84
N ALA A 184 -17.06 -8.02 13.36
CA ALA A 184 -15.80 -8.14 12.62
C ALA A 184 -15.31 -9.58 12.39
N SER A 185 -15.94 -10.61 12.99
CA SER A 185 -15.33 -11.94 13.11
C SER A 185 -15.76 -13.00 12.07
N ARG A 186 -16.43 -12.65 10.96
CA ARG A 186 -16.67 -13.64 9.88
C ARG A 186 -16.31 -13.21 8.48
N ASN A 187 -16.15 -11.92 8.19
CA ASN A 187 -15.80 -11.49 6.84
C ASN A 187 -15.23 -10.06 6.84
N ASP A 188 -14.08 -9.83 7.51
CA ASP A 188 -13.34 -8.57 7.38
C ASP A 188 -12.70 -8.52 5.99
N PRO A 189 -13.19 -7.68 5.06
CA PRO A 189 -12.68 -7.63 3.70
C PRO A 189 -11.29 -6.96 3.62
N THR A 190 -10.81 -6.35 4.70
CA THR A 190 -9.44 -5.84 4.77
C THR A 190 -8.42 -6.91 5.16
N GLY A 191 -8.87 -8.09 5.61
CA GLY A 191 -8.00 -9.16 6.09
C GLY A 191 -7.14 -8.72 7.26
N GLY A 192 -7.67 -7.93 8.19
CA GLY A 192 -6.95 -7.40 9.35
C GLY A 192 -6.14 -6.14 9.08
N ARG A 193 -6.08 -5.67 7.83
CA ARG A 193 -5.27 -4.49 7.43
C ARG A 193 -5.97 -3.16 7.63
N GLY A 194 -7.29 -3.13 7.83
CA GLY A 194 -8.08 -1.92 8.04
C GLY A 194 -7.67 -1.16 9.31
N ALA A 195 -8.17 0.06 9.49
CA ALA A 195 -7.79 0.95 10.59
C ALA A 195 -7.83 0.28 11.98
N ASN A 196 -8.85 -0.56 12.20
CA ASN A 196 -9.10 -1.27 13.46
C ASN A 196 -8.77 -2.77 13.40
N GLY A 197 -8.10 -3.23 12.34
CA GLY A 197 -7.78 -4.63 12.13
C GLY A 197 -6.58 -5.11 12.96
N ASP A 198 -6.44 -6.43 13.08
CA ASP A 198 -5.40 -7.08 13.89
C ASP A 198 -3.97 -6.69 13.47
N ILE A 199 -3.72 -6.59 12.17
CA ILE A 199 -2.40 -6.21 11.63
C ILE A 199 -2.07 -4.76 12.00
N SER A 200 -3.05 -3.85 11.92
CA SER A 200 -2.88 -2.47 12.35
C SER A 200 -2.59 -2.36 13.85
N ARG A 201 -3.23 -3.18 14.68
CA ARG A 201 -2.94 -3.25 16.12
C ARG A 201 -1.53 -3.76 16.39
N GLN A 202 -1.07 -4.77 15.66
CA GLN A 202 0.30 -5.28 15.75
C GLN A 202 1.34 -4.21 15.42
N LEU A 203 1.13 -3.45 14.32
CA LEU A 203 2.00 -2.34 13.93
C LEU A 203 2.10 -1.27 15.03
N ALA A 204 0.97 -0.90 15.64
CA ALA A 204 0.94 0.11 16.70
C ALA A 204 1.64 -0.33 17.99
N GLN A 205 1.49 -1.60 18.39
CA GLN A 205 2.11 -2.13 19.60
C GLN A 205 3.63 -2.22 19.47
N GLN A 206 4.13 -2.67 18.31
CA GLN A 206 5.56 -2.82 18.11
C GLN A 206 6.27 -1.48 17.89
N GLY A 207 5.62 -0.52 17.22
CA GLY A 207 6.14 0.85 17.10
C GLY A 207 6.36 1.54 18.45
N ARG A 208 5.43 1.37 19.41
CA ARG A 208 5.60 1.89 20.79
C ARG A 208 6.76 1.22 21.53
N GLY A 209 6.96 -0.09 21.35
CA GLY A 209 8.03 -0.83 21.98
C GLY A 209 9.43 -0.39 21.50
N ASP A 210 9.56 -0.04 20.22
CA ASP A 210 10.82 0.43 19.66
C ASP A 210 11.15 1.87 20.09
N GLU A 211 10.16 2.77 20.12
CA GLU A 211 10.34 4.12 20.69
C GLU A 211 10.81 4.06 22.15
N GLU A 212 10.20 3.18 22.96
CA GLU A 212 10.55 3.02 24.37
C GLU A 212 11.98 2.45 24.55
N LYS A 213 12.42 1.53 23.69
CA LYS A 213 13.80 0.99 23.71
C LYS A 213 14.84 2.04 23.31
N ILE A 214 14.54 2.87 22.30
CA ILE A 214 15.42 3.96 21.86
C ILE A 214 15.59 4.97 22.99
N LEU A 215 14.49 5.37 23.65
CA LEU A 215 14.52 6.30 24.78
C LEU A 215 15.30 5.74 25.97
N LYS A 216 15.20 4.43 26.26
CA LYS A 216 15.95 3.79 27.36
C LYS A 216 17.44 3.59 27.07
N SER A 217 17.84 3.48 25.80
CA SER A 217 19.25 3.32 25.41
C SER A 217 20.00 4.65 25.28
N ALA A 218 19.27 5.77 25.32
CA ALA A 218 19.82 7.13 25.24
C ALA A 218 20.16 7.73 26.63
N VAL A 219 20.11 6.92 27.70
CA VAL A 219 20.40 7.30 29.09
C VAL A 219 21.61 6.53 29.61
#